data_AF-A0A0R2X847-F1
#
_entry.id   AF-A0A0R2X847-F1
#
_cell.length_a   1.000
_cell.length_b   1.000
_cell.length_c   1.000
_cell.angle_alpha   90.00
_cell.angle_beta   90.00
_cell.angle_gamma   90.00
#
_symmetry.space_group_name_H-M   'P 1'
#
loop_
_entity.id
_entity.type
_entity.pdbx_description
1 polymer ?
#
loop_
_entity_poly.entity_id
_entity_poly.type
_entity_poly.pdbx_seq_one_letter_code
_entity_poly.pdbx_strand_id
1 'polypeptide(L)'
;LFGVEVKAKKLGVIVSINNAVQNSGRLPSMFEEIFKLFPDADVILTNGGGMVDWPKALGEFNAKVEERKKREKETGKKEIGPSKMEVPKITRFSSGEAMDWPPVRGVSFAKNYPGLKAKEPALYEKLLRRNNTWFLSSYADANACYKAFDELIKKKVEAIYWYNTFSFPIEGSEAERVAVVILENQIEIIVDDQAGSFRQGKDWIEKVKARTAARGAGS
;
A
#
# COMPACT_ATOMS: atom_id res chain seq x y z
N LEU A 1 -19.61 1.42 -2.29
CA LEU A 1 -18.23 0.93 -2.48
C LEU A 1 -18.11 -0.42 -1.78
N PHE A 2 -18.12 -1.52 -2.53
CA PHE A 2 -18.00 -2.91 -2.03
C PHE A 2 -18.96 -3.23 -0.89
N GLY A 3 -20.26 -3.05 -1.12
CA GLY A 3 -21.31 -3.31 -0.13
C GLY A 3 -21.43 -2.27 1.00
N VAL A 4 -20.56 -1.25 1.01
CA VAL A 4 -20.60 -0.15 1.99
C VAL A 4 -21.16 1.11 1.34
N GLU A 5 -22.19 1.70 1.95
CA GLU A 5 -22.64 3.05 1.61
C GLU A 5 -21.61 4.06 2.13
N VAL A 6 -21.05 4.85 1.21
CA VAL A 6 -20.04 5.88 1.49
C VAL A 6 -20.66 7.23 1.17
N LYS A 7 -20.82 8.09 2.18
CA LYS A 7 -21.44 9.42 2.03
C LYS A 7 -20.45 10.52 1.66
N ALA A 8 -19.15 10.22 1.78
CA ALA A 8 -18.08 11.13 1.39
C ALA A 8 -18.20 11.53 -0.09
N LYS A 9 -17.96 12.81 -0.38
CA LYS A 9 -17.79 13.32 -1.74
C LYS A 9 -16.37 13.13 -2.23
N LYS A 10 -15.39 13.20 -1.32
CA LYS A 10 -13.96 13.08 -1.64
C LYS A 10 -13.36 11.82 -1.04
N LEU A 11 -13.13 10.82 -1.90
CA LEU A 11 -12.53 9.54 -1.52
C LEU A 11 -11.02 9.55 -1.76
N GLY A 12 -10.27 9.21 -0.72
CA GLY A 12 -8.89 8.74 -0.83
C GLY A 12 -8.83 7.22 -0.94
N VAL A 13 -7.89 6.69 -1.69
CA VAL A 13 -7.75 5.25 -1.94
C VAL A 13 -6.30 4.85 -1.72
N ILE A 14 -6.05 3.96 -0.77
CA ILE A 14 -4.74 3.36 -0.53
C ILE A 14 -4.81 1.90 -0.97
N VAL A 15 -3.96 1.51 -1.93
CA VAL A 15 -3.94 0.16 -2.48
C VAL A 15 -2.53 -0.39 -2.43
N SER A 16 -2.33 -1.44 -1.65
CA SER A 16 -1.13 -2.27 -1.82
C SER A 16 -1.21 -2.98 -3.16
N ILE A 17 -0.20 -2.82 -4.03
CA ILE A 17 -0.09 -3.57 -5.28
C ILE A 17 1.09 -4.55 -5.24
N ASN A 18 1.41 -5.08 -4.06
CA ASN A 18 2.49 -6.06 -3.92
C ASN A 18 2.18 -7.38 -4.67
N ASN A 19 3.15 -8.30 -4.68
CA ASN A 19 3.02 -9.57 -5.39
C ASN A 19 1.77 -10.38 -4.99
N ALA A 20 1.45 -10.42 -3.69
CA ALA A 20 0.30 -11.17 -3.20
C ALA A 20 -1.02 -10.55 -3.70
N VAL A 21 -1.11 -9.22 -3.69
CA VAL A 21 -2.30 -8.51 -4.18
C VAL A 21 -2.47 -8.68 -5.68
N GLN A 22 -1.40 -8.51 -6.46
CA GLN A 22 -1.46 -8.70 -7.90
C GLN A 22 -1.90 -10.13 -8.26
N ASN A 23 -1.51 -11.13 -7.46
CA ASN A 23 -1.91 -12.52 -7.65
C ASN A 23 -3.31 -12.88 -7.14
N SER A 24 -4.04 -11.95 -6.53
CA SER A 24 -5.44 -12.16 -6.15
C SER A 24 -6.43 -12.11 -7.32
N GLY A 25 -6.05 -11.49 -8.45
CA GLY A 25 -6.95 -11.23 -9.59
C GLY A 25 -7.97 -10.10 -9.35
N ARG A 26 -7.92 -9.42 -8.19
CA ARG A 26 -8.96 -8.46 -7.77
C ARG A 26 -8.70 -7.01 -8.15
N LEU A 27 -7.47 -6.66 -8.53
CA LEU A 27 -7.10 -5.26 -8.79
C LEU A 27 -7.96 -4.62 -9.90
N PRO A 28 -8.20 -5.26 -11.06
CA PRO A 28 -8.97 -4.64 -12.14
C PRO A 28 -10.41 -4.29 -11.73
N SER A 29 -11.17 -5.26 -11.20
CA SER A 29 -12.56 -5.05 -10.80
C SER A 29 -12.71 -4.06 -9.65
N MET A 30 -11.76 -4.08 -8.70
CA MET A 30 -11.73 -3.11 -7.60
C MET A 30 -11.57 -1.68 -8.12
N PHE A 31 -10.58 -1.43 -8.98
CA PHE A 31 -10.37 -0.10 -9.54
C PHE A 31 -11.51 0.33 -10.48
N GLU A 32 -12.14 -0.61 -11.18
CA GLU A 32 -13.32 -0.34 -11.98
C GLU A 32 -14.46 0.21 -11.13
N GLU A 33 -14.81 -0.46 -10.03
CA GLU A 33 -15.86 0.01 -9.13
C GLU A 33 -15.51 1.35 -8.48
N ILE A 34 -14.27 1.50 -7.98
CA ILE A 34 -13.78 2.75 -7.39
C ILE A 34 -13.95 3.91 -8.37
N PHE A 35 -13.47 3.75 -9.62
CA PHE A 35 -13.53 4.85 -10.59
C PHE A 35 -14.92 5.11 -11.15
N LYS A 36 -15.81 4.12 -11.11
CA LYS A 36 -17.22 4.33 -11.45
C LYS A 36 -17.94 5.17 -10.40
N LEU A 37 -17.70 4.91 -9.12
CA LEU A 37 -18.35 5.62 -8.01
C LEU A 37 -17.66 6.94 -7.65
N PHE A 38 -16.34 6.97 -7.76
CA PHE A 38 -15.47 8.07 -7.38
C PHE A 38 -14.44 8.32 -8.50
N PRO A 39 -14.86 8.89 -9.64
CA PRO A 39 -13.98 9.14 -10.78
C PRO A 39 -12.78 10.03 -10.42
N ASP A 40 -12.94 10.93 -9.46
CA ASP A 40 -11.92 11.87 -9.00
C ASP A 40 -11.11 11.39 -7.79
N ALA A 41 -11.28 10.14 -7.36
CA ALA A 41 -10.59 9.59 -6.19
C ALA A 41 -9.05 9.76 -6.27
N ASP A 42 -8.46 10.25 -5.18
CA ASP A 42 -7.02 10.33 -5.01
C ASP A 42 -6.47 8.94 -4.65
N VAL A 43 -5.73 8.33 -5.58
CA VAL A 43 -5.18 6.98 -5.43
C VAL A 43 -3.71 7.04 -5.03
N ILE A 44 -3.35 6.30 -3.98
CA ILE A 44 -1.96 6.07 -3.58
C ILE A 44 -1.68 4.57 -3.59
N LEU A 45 -0.80 4.16 -4.51
CA LEU A 45 -0.31 2.80 -4.62
C LEU A 45 0.83 2.57 -3.63
N THR A 46 0.81 1.45 -2.92
CA THR A 46 1.86 1.07 -1.96
C THR A 46 2.41 -0.33 -2.22
N ASN A 47 3.52 -0.66 -1.58
CA ASN A 47 4.11 -2.01 -1.60
C ASN A 47 3.93 -2.64 -0.22
N GLY A 48 2.71 -3.07 0.11
CA GLY A 48 2.33 -3.41 1.48
C GLY A 48 1.68 -2.25 2.23
N GLY A 49 1.17 -2.51 3.42
CA GLY A 49 0.44 -1.53 4.23
C GLY A 49 0.85 -1.51 5.69
N GLY A 50 2.11 -1.80 6.00
CA GLY A 50 2.61 -1.62 7.37
C GLY A 50 2.75 -0.14 7.71
N MET A 51 2.66 0.17 9.01
CA MET A 51 2.94 1.47 9.60
C MET A 51 3.84 1.24 10.80
N VAL A 52 5.09 1.71 10.71
CA VAL A 52 6.03 1.72 11.83
C VAL A 52 6.87 3.00 11.79
N ASP A 53 7.49 3.33 12.91
CA ASP A 53 8.39 4.47 13.00
C ASP A 53 9.63 4.27 12.12
N TRP A 54 9.98 5.28 11.32
CA TRP A 54 11.09 5.20 10.36
C TRP A 54 12.42 4.72 10.97
N PRO A 55 12.87 5.20 12.16
CA PRO A 55 14.09 4.70 12.78
C PRO A 55 14.06 3.19 13.06
N LYS A 56 12.90 2.65 13.43
CA LYS A 56 12.70 1.22 13.66
C LYS A 56 12.82 0.43 12.35
N ALA A 57 12.08 0.83 11.32
CA ALA A 57 12.14 0.19 9.99
C ALA A 57 13.57 0.19 9.42
N LEU A 58 14.27 1.32 9.51
CA LEU A 58 15.64 1.45 9.02
C LEU A 58 16.61 0.57 9.82
N GLY A 59 16.45 0.49 11.14
CA GLY A 59 17.24 -0.39 12.00
C GLY A 59 17.08 -1.87 11.64
N GLU A 60 15.84 -2.34 11.50
CA GLU A 60 15.53 -3.72 11.10
C GLU A 60 16.07 -4.05 9.70
N PHE A 61 15.94 -3.12 8.76
CA PHE A 61 16.51 -3.28 7.42
C PHE A 61 18.05 -3.41 7.46
N ASN A 62 18.72 -2.53 8.19
CA ASN A 62 20.18 -2.55 8.31
C ASN A 62 20.67 -3.85 8.97
N ALA A 63 19.96 -4.33 10.00
CA ALA A 63 20.26 -5.62 10.62
C ALA A 63 20.16 -6.78 9.61
N LYS A 64 19.08 -6.85 8.82
CA LYS A 64 18.94 -7.85 7.74
C LYS A 64 20.04 -7.76 6.69
N VAL A 65 20.49 -6.55 6.33
CA VAL A 65 21.60 -6.34 5.39
C VAL A 65 22.91 -6.86 5.96
N GLU A 66 23.21 -6.60 7.23
CA GLU A 66 24.42 -7.10 7.88
C GLU A 66 24.41 -8.63 8.04
N GLU A 67 23.27 -9.21 8.42
CA GLU A 67 23.10 -10.67 8.45
C GLU A 67 23.32 -11.30 7.08
N ARG A 68 22.77 -10.69 6.01
CA ARG A 68 22.99 -11.15 4.64
C ARG A 68 24.48 -11.11 4.28
N LYS A 69 25.16 -9.99 4.53
CA LYS A 69 26.62 -9.88 4.27
C LYS A 69 27.42 -10.93 5.03
N LYS A 70 27.02 -11.25 6.27
CA LYS A 70 27.65 -12.31 7.06
C LYS A 70 27.46 -13.68 6.39
N ARG A 71 26.24 -14.03 5.98
CA ARG A 71 25.96 -15.29 5.26
C ARG A 71 26.67 -15.39 3.93
N GLU A 72 26.78 -14.29 3.18
CA GLU A 72 27.53 -14.26 1.91
C GLU A 72 29.01 -14.56 2.12
N LYS A 73 29.61 -14.04 3.21
CA LYS A 73 31.00 -14.34 3.59
C LYS A 73 31.19 -15.80 4.00
N GLU A 74 30.25 -16.35 4.77
CA GLU A 74 30.32 -17.74 5.25
C GLU A 74 30.10 -18.78 4.14
N THR A 75 29.20 -18.48 3.18
CA THR A 75 28.80 -19.44 2.14
C THR A 75 29.49 -19.21 0.79
N GLY A 76 30.11 -18.05 0.58
CA GLY A 76 30.64 -17.61 -0.71
C GLY A 76 29.58 -17.34 -1.77
N LYS A 77 28.28 -17.44 -1.44
CA LYS A 77 27.16 -17.25 -2.37
C LYS A 77 26.59 -15.85 -2.19
N LYS A 78 26.52 -15.10 -3.28
CA LYS A 78 25.89 -13.77 -3.30
C LYS A 78 24.36 -13.90 -3.17
N GLU A 79 23.78 -13.19 -2.22
CA GLU A 79 22.34 -13.09 -2.02
C GLU A 79 21.80 -11.83 -2.71
N ILE A 80 20.61 -11.93 -3.33
CA ILE A 80 20.00 -10.82 -4.06
C ILE A 80 19.14 -10.00 -3.09
N GLY A 81 19.37 -8.68 -3.05
CA GLY A 81 18.48 -7.76 -2.36
C GLY A 81 19.05 -6.35 -2.26
N PRO A 82 18.22 -5.37 -1.87
CA PRO A 82 18.68 -4.00 -1.67
C PRO A 82 19.74 -3.93 -0.56
N SER A 83 20.69 -3.01 -0.70
CA SER A 83 21.74 -2.73 0.30
C SER A 83 21.51 -1.41 1.03
N LYS A 84 20.55 -0.61 0.59
CA LYS A 84 20.16 0.68 1.15
C LYS A 84 18.65 0.84 1.07
N MET A 85 18.10 1.56 2.02
CA MET A 85 16.69 1.95 2.05
C MET A 85 16.60 3.45 2.30
N GLU A 86 15.94 4.16 1.41
CA GLU A 86 15.71 5.60 1.52
C GLU A 86 14.39 5.89 2.22
N VAL A 87 14.27 7.09 2.77
CA VAL A 87 13.01 7.55 3.36
C VAL A 87 11.94 7.58 2.27
N PRO A 88 10.81 6.89 2.46
CA PRO A 88 9.78 6.82 1.44
C PRO A 88 9.15 8.20 1.18
N LYS A 89 8.84 8.49 -0.08
CA LYS A 89 8.14 9.70 -0.53
C LYS A 89 6.94 9.34 -1.39
N ILE A 90 5.98 10.25 -1.48
CA ILE A 90 4.86 10.14 -2.41
C ILE A 90 5.26 10.80 -3.72
N THR A 91 5.22 10.03 -4.82
CA THR A 91 5.56 10.50 -6.16
C THR A 91 4.39 10.27 -7.11
N ARG A 92 4.23 11.09 -8.16
CA ARG A 92 3.23 10.85 -9.21
C ARG A 92 3.48 9.52 -9.89
N PHE A 93 2.42 8.76 -10.15
CA PHE A 93 2.53 7.48 -10.83
C PHE A 93 2.97 7.61 -12.29
N SER A 94 2.71 8.76 -12.92
CA SER A 94 3.21 9.10 -14.26
C SER A 94 4.68 9.52 -14.31
N SER A 95 5.39 9.56 -13.17
CA SER A 95 6.82 9.84 -13.15
C SER A 95 7.64 8.64 -13.62
N GLY A 96 8.86 8.90 -14.09
CA GLY A 96 9.82 7.84 -14.42
C GLY A 96 10.13 6.91 -13.25
N GLU A 97 10.08 7.40 -12.00
CA GLU A 97 10.36 6.61 -10.79
C GLU A 97 9.40 5.42 -10.62
N ALA A 98 8.15 5.54 -11.08
CA ALA A 98 7.19 4.44 -11.01
C ALA A 98 7.63 3.26 -11.88
N MET A 99 8.36 3.51 -12.97
CA MET A 99 8.85 2.47 -13.88
C MET A 99 9.96 1.63 -13.26
N ASP A 100 10.71 2.17 -12.32
CA ASP A 100 11.77 1.45 -11.62
C ASP A 100 11.24 0.74 -10.36
N TRP A 101 9.99 1.02 -9.97
CA TRP A 101 9.39 0.48 -8.76
C TRP A 101 9.01 -1.00 -8.94
N PRO A 102 9.53 -1.94 -8.11
CA PRO A 102 9.32 -3.39 -8.32
C PRO A 102 7.85 -3.84 -8.46
N PRO A 103 6.86 -3.27 -7.73
CA PRO A 103 5.45 -3.59 -7.98
C PRO A 103 4.97 -3.25 -9.40
N VAL A 104 5.56 -2.28 -10.08
CA VAL A 104 5.19 -1.91 -11.46
C VAL A 104 5.95 -2.73 -12.48
N ARG A 105 7.28 -2.79 -12.37
CA ARG A 105 8.15 -3.48 -13.34
C ARG A 105 8.32 -4.98 -13.13
N GLY A 106 7.90 -5.47 -11.97
CA GLY A 106 8.12 -6.85 -11.55
C GLY A 106 9.56 -7.11 -11.09
N VAL A 107 9.82 -8.38 -10.80
CA VAL A 107 11.12 -8.87 -10.34
C VAL A 107 11.58 -9.97 -11.29
N SER A 108 12.63 -9.72 -12.06
CA SER A 108 13.07 -10.58 -13.18
C SER A 108 13.34 -12.04 -12.79
N PHE A 109 13.81 -12.27 -11.57
CA PHE A 109 14.08 -13.62 -11.04
C PHE A 109 12.86 -14.28 -10.38
N ALA A 110 11.75 -13.56 -10.19
CA ALA A 110 10.51 -14.08 -9.62
C ALA A 110 9.43 -14.17 -10.71
N LYS A 111 9.30 -15.35 -11.34
CA LYS A 111 8.35 -15.58 -12.44
C LYS A 111 6.89 -15.24 -12.10
N ASN A 112 6.51 -15.40 -10.83
CA ASN A 112 5.17 -15.10 -10.33
C ASN A 112 4.96 -13.62 -9.95
N TYR A 113 5.96 -12.77 -10.12
CA TYR A 113 5.86 -11.32 -9.86
C TYR A 113 6.22 -10.50 -11.11
N PRO A 114 5.43 -10.62 -12.21
CA PRO A 114 5.66 -9.89 -13.46
C PRO A 114 5.48 -8.37 -13.32
N GLY A 115 4.85 -7.91 -12.23
CA GLY A 115 4.56 -6.50 -11.99
C GLY A 115 3.30 -6.02 -12.70
N LEU A 116 2.76 -4.90 -12.23
CA LEU A 116 1.47 -4.37 -12.66
C LEU A 116 1.44 -4.11 -14.18
N LYS A 117 2.54 -3.58 -14.73
CA LYS A 117 2.62 -3.23 -16.14
C LYS A 117 2.49 -4.44 -17.06
N ALA A 118 3.14 -5.55 -16.71
CA ALA A 118 3.09 -6.77 -17.50
C ALA A 118 1.84 -7.59 -17.19
N LYS A 119 1.38 -7.59 -15.94
CA LYS A 119 0.24 -8.40 -15.50
C LYS A 119 -1.10 -7.84 -15.94
N GLU A 120 -1.31 -6.55 -15.72
CA GLU A 120 -2.59 -5.87 -15.93
C GLU A 120 -2.37 -4.59 -16.76
N PRO A 121 -1.94 -4.71 -18.03
CA PRO A 121 -1.50 -3.57 -18.84
C PRO A 121 -2.59 -2.50 -19.01
N ALA A 122 -3.86 -2.91 -19.15
CA ALA A 122 -4.98 -1.98 -19.26
C ALA A 122 -5.19 -1.16 -17.98
N LEU A 123 -5.08 -1.80 -16.80
CA LEU A 123 -5.18 -1.11 -15.52
C LEU A 123 -3.98 -0.18 -15.31
N TYR A 124 -2.77 -0.64 -15.64
CA TYR A 124 -1.56 0.18 -15.59
C TYR A 124 -1.72 1.46 -16.42
N GLU A 125 -2.15 1.36 -17.67
CA GLU A 125 -2.40 2.51 -18.55
C GLU A 125 -3.47 3.45 -17.99
N LYS A 126 -4.55 2.90 -17.43
CA LYS A 126 -5.62 3.69 -16.81
C LYS A 126 -5.10 4.49 -15.61
N LEU A 127 -4.28 3.87 -14.76
CA LEU A 127 -3.65 4.53 -13.60
C LEU A 127 -2.62 5.58 -14.04
N LEU A 128 -1.86 5.29 -15.10
CA LEU A 128 -0.83 6.19 -15.64
C LEU A 128 -1.41 7.49 -16.19
N ARG A 129 -2.57 7.43 -16.85
CA ARG A 129 -3.25 8.59 -17.46
C ARG A 129 -3.96 9.49 -16.46
N ARG A 130 -4.12 9.03 -15.21
CA ARG A 130 -4.82 9.77 -14.15
C ARG A 130 -3.88 10.76 -13.47
N ASN A 131 -4.32 12.02 -13.36
CA ASN A 131 -3.56 13.07 -12.67
C ASN A 131 -3.58 12.93 -11.13
N ASN A 132 -4.49 12.11 -10.60
CA ASN A 132 -4.71 11.85 -9.18
C ASN A 132 -4.23 10.47 -8.74
N THR A 133 -3.28 9.86 -9.47
CA THR A 133 -2.65 8.60 -9.06
C THR A 133 -1.18 8.82 -8.68
N TRP A 134 -0.85 8.32 -7.50
CA TRP A 134 0.44 8.47 -6.83
C TRP A 134 0.94 7.12 -6.35
N PHE A 135 2.19 7.04 -5.95
CA PHE A 135 2.72 5.88 -5.28
C PHE A 135 3.70 6.25 -4.17
N LEU A 136 3.80 5.38 -3.17
CA LEU A 136 4.79 5.48 -2.10
C LEU A 136 6.07 4.77 -2.56
N SER A 137 7.11 5.56 -2.83
CA SER A 137 8.39 5.05 -3.33
C SER A 137 9.16 4.34 -2.21
N SER A 138 8.94 3.03 -2.05
CA SER A 138 9.80 2.20 -1.20
C SER A 138 9.63 0.69 -1.40
N TYR A 139 10.50 -0.05 -0.72
CA TYR A 139 10.34 -1.46 -0.39
C TYR A 139 9.28 -1.67 0.67
N ALA A 140 8.73 -2.89 0.75
CA ALA A 140 7.72 -3.23 1.74
C ALA A 140 8.24 -3.11 3.18
N ASP A 141 9.51 -3.41 3.41
CA ASP A 141 10.17 -3.32 4.73
C ASP A 141 10.16 -1.90 5.32
N ALA A 142 9.93 -0.87 4.51
CA ALA A 142 9.87 0.49 5.02
C ALA A 142 8.62 0.76 5.85
N ASN A 143 7.56 -0.06 5.71
CA ASN A 143 6.33 0.02 6.51
C ASN A 143 5.83 1.47 6.69
N ALA A 144 5.83 2.23 5.60
CA ALA A 144 5.61 3.68 5.62
C ALA A 144 4.22 4.10 5.14
N CYS A 145 3.22 3.22 5.27
CA CYS A 145 1.87 3.47 4.77
C CYS A 145 1.23 4.71 5.42
N TYR A 146 1.69 5.11 6.61
CA TYR A 146 1.29 6.35 7.28
C TYR A 146 1.50 7.60 6.39
N LYS A 147 2.51 7.61 5.51
CA LYS A 147 2.72 8.71 4.56
C LYS A 147 1.64 8.80 3.48
N ALA A 148 1.04 7.66 3.10
CA ALA A 148 -0.12 7.66 2.20
C ALA A 148 -1.34 8.29 2.90
N PHE A 149 -1.57 7.95 4.16
CA PHE A 149 -2.60 8.62 4.96
C PHE A 149 -2.35 10.12 5.08
N ASP A 150 -1.13 10.54 5.43
CA ASP A 150 -0.78 11.96 5.53
C ASP A 150 -1.06 12.74 4.25
N GLU A 151 -0.73 12.16 3.09
CA GLU A 151 -0.99 12.80 1.81
C GLU A 151 -2.48 12.93 1.51
N LEU A 152 -3.28 11.90 1.81
CA LEU A 152 -4.73 11.97 1.63
C LEU A 152 -5.39 12.96 2.61
N ILE A 153 -4.94 13.01 3.86
CA ILE A 153 -5.39 13.97 4.87
C ILE A 153 -5.10 15.40 4.40
N LYS A 154 -3.89 15.68 3.87
CA LYS A 154 -3.55 16.99 3.29
C LYS A 154 -4.47 17.37 2.13
N LYS A 155 -4.90 16.38 1.35
CA LYS A 155 -5.89 16.56 0.27
C LYS A 155 -7.32 16.73 0.79
N LYS A 156 -7.57 16.69 2.09
CA LYS A 156 -8.89 16.86 2.73
C LYS A 156 -9.91 15.84 2.22
N VAL A 157 -9.49 14.58 2.12
CA VAL A 157 -10.44 13.49 1.85
C VAL A 157 -11.38 13.32 3.04
N GLU A 158 -12.61 12.92 2.75
CA GLU A 158 -13.65 12.70 3.76
C GLU A 158 -13.77 11.21 4.11
N ALA A 159 -13.35 10.33 3.20
CA ALA A 159 -13.23 8.90 3.43
C ALA A 159 -11.92 8.38 2.83
N ILE A 160 -11.37 7.32 3.44
CA ILE A 160 -10.25 6.55 2.92
C ILE A 160 -10.66 5.09 2.79
N TYR A 161 -10.60 4.59 1.56
CA TYR A 161 -10.67 3.17 1.28
C TYR A 161 -9.26 2.57 1.28
N TRP A 162 -9.02 1.56 2.11
CA TRP A 162 -7.72 0.93 2.28
C TRP A 162 -7.77 -0.56 1.96
N TYR A 163 -7.22 -0.92 0.80
CA TYR A 163 -7.08 -2.31 0.36
C TYR A 163 -5.69 -2.84 0.67
N ASN A 164 -5.62 -3.82 1.59
CA ASN A 164 -4.37 -4.35 2.10
C ASN A 164 -4.52 -5.81 2.59
N THR A 165 -3.41 -6.51 2.73
CA THR A 165 -3.37 -7.87 3.33
C THR A 165 -3.21 -7.86 4.85
N PHE A 166 -2.90 -6.70 5.44
CA PHE A 166 -2.62 -6.54 6.88
C PHE A 166 -1.62 -7.58 7.43
N SER A 167 -0.62 -7.93 6.60
CA SER A 167 0.46 -8.87 6.90
C SER A 167 1.68 -8.20 7.52
N PHE A 168 1.75 -6.88 7.46
CA PHE A 168 2.83 -6.06 8.01
C PHE A 168 2.36 -5.33 9.28
N PRO A 169 3.26 -5.06 10.23
CA PRO A 169 2.93 -4.43 11.51
C PRO A 169 2.31 -3.04 11.31
N ILE A 170 1.32 -2.71 12.15
CA ILE A 170 0.71 -1.39 12.26
C ILE A 170 0.83 -0.96 13.73
N GLU A 171 1.89 -0.24 14.04
CA GLU A 171 2.29 0.08 15.42
C GLU A 171 3.21 1.31 15.46
N GLY A 172 3.57 1.72 16.68
CA GLY A 172 4.47 2.85 16.90
C GLY A 172 3.78 4.21 16.80
N SER A 173 4.59 5.25 16.96
CA SER A 173 4.10 6.63 17.08
C SER A 173 3.44 7.14 15.80
N GLU A 174 3.91 6.72 14.62
CA GLU A 174 3.31 7.12 13.35
C GLU A 174 1.91 6.53 13.15
N ALA A 175 1.70 5.26 13.50
CA ALA A 175 0.38 4.64 13.44
C ALA A 175 -0.61 5.31 14.41
N GLU A 176 -0.15 5.63 15.62
CA GLU A 176 -0.93 6.34 16.63
C GLU A 176 -1.33 7.74 16.16
N ARG A 177 -0.36 8.50 15.66
CA ARG A 177 -0.59 9.86 15.14
C ARG A 177 -1.63 9.87 14.04
N VAL A 178 -1.53 8.96 13.07
CA VAL A 178 -2.52 8.85 11.99
C VAL A 178 -3.91 8.53 12.55
N ALA A 179 -4.02 7.62 13.51
CA ALA A 179 -5.31 7.30 14.13
C ALA A 179 -5.96 8.52 14.81
N VAL A 180 -5.18 9.30 15.56
CA VAL A 180 -5.66 10.54 16.21
C VAL A 180 -6.20 11.51 15.17
N VAL A 181 -5.42 11.79 14.12
CA VAL A 181 -5.82 12.75 13.07
C VAL A 181 -7.08 12.28 12.33
N ILE A 182 -7.20 10.99 12.04
CA ILE A 182 -8.41 10.42 11.43
C ILE A 182 -9.65 10.68 12.30
N LEU A 183 -9.55 10.43 13.60
CA LEU A 183 -10.65 10.60 14.54
C LEU A 183 -11.04 12.07 14.71
N GLU A 184 -10.06 12.97 14.85
CA GLU A 184 -10.29 14.42 14.99
C GLU A 184 -10.94 15.03 13.75
N ASN A 185 -10.58 14.55 12.55
CA ASN A 185 -11.11 15.05 11.29
C ASN A 185 -12.35 14.26 10.81
N GLN A 186 -12.82 13.29 11.60
CA GLN A 186 -13.96 12.43 11.28
C GLN A 186 -13.86 11.76 9.90
N ILE A 187 -12.65 11.36 9.50
CA ILE A 187 -12.41 10.71 8.21
C ILE A 187 -12.95 9.27 8.30
N GLU A 188 -13.88 8.93 7.41
CA GLU A 188 -14.42 7.56 7.36
C GLU A 188 -13.35 6.60 6.83
N ILE A 189 -13.03 5.55 7.58
CA ILE A 189 -12.08 4.52 7.13
C ILE A 189 -12.85 3.26 6.72
N ILE A 190 -12.57 2.80 5.50
CA ILE A 190 -13.13 1.57 4.95
C ILE A 190 -11.97 0.62 4.67
N VAL A 191 -11.90 -0.48 5.41
CA VAL A 191 -10.86 -1.49 5.24
C VAL A 191 -11.38 -2.65 4.42
N ASP A 192 -10.51 -3.17 3.56
CA ASP A 192 -10.79 -4.32 2.74
C ASP A 192 -9.60 -5.26 2.81
N ASP A 193 -9.76 -6.32 3.60
CA ASP A 193 -8.70 -7.28 3.87
C ASP A 193 -8.71 -8.43 2.88
N GLN A 194 -7.59 -8.57 2.20
CA GLN A 194 -7.35 -9.68 1.29
C GLN A 194 -7.15 -11.02 2.02
N ALA A 195 -6.58 -11.03 3.23
CA ALA A 195 -6.22 -12.24 3.97
C ALA A 195 -7.34 -12.75 4.89
N GLY A 196 -8.41 -11.96 5.08
CA GLY A 196 -9.59 -12.32 5.86
C GLY A 196 -9.39 -12.43 7.38
N SER A 197 -8.32 -11.86 7.93
CA SER A 197 -7.98 -11.99 9.36
C SER A 197 -7.48 -10.71 10.04
N PHE A 198 -7.25 -9.61 9.30
CA PHE A 198 -6.71 -8.33 9.81
C PHE A 198 -5.50 -8.49 10.75
N ARG A 199 -4.67 -9.51 10.50
CA ARG A 199 -3.79 -10.13 11.51
C ARG A 199 -2.91 -9.15 12.29
N GLN A 200 -2.35 -8.14 11.62
CA GLN A 200 -1.46 -7.14 12.21
C GLN A 200 -2.11 -5.75 12.39
N GLY A 201 -3.39 -5.61 12.02
CA GLY A 201 -4.07 -4.30 11.96
C GLY A 201 -5.31 -4.18 12.83
N LYS A 202 -5.78 -5.28 13.44
CA LYS A 202 -7.08 -5.32 14.14
C LYS A 202 -7.25 -4.20 15.16
N ASP A 203 -6.30 -4.03 16.08
CA ASP A 203 -6.40 -3.03 17.15
C ASP A 203 -6.49 -1.60 16.59
N TRP A 204 -5.70 -1.30 15.55
CA TRP A 204 -5.70 0.00 14.89
C TRP A 204 -7.03 0.25 14.14
N ILE A 205 -7.55 -0.77 13.46
CA ILE A 205 -8.82 -0.75 12.73
C ILE A 205 -10.00 -0.47 13.68
N GLU A 206 -10.03 -1.16 14.82
CA GLU A 206 -11.02 -0.95 15.87
C GLU A 206 -10.91 0.47 16.45
N LYS A 207 -9.68 0.93 16.69
CA LYS A 207 -9.40 2.27 17.23
C LYS A 207 -9.93 3.39 16.35
N VAL A 208 -9.72 3.32 15.03
CA VAL A 208 -10.24 4.32 14.08
C VAL A 208 -11.69 4.08 13.69
N LYS A 209 -12.35 3.09 14.31
CA LYS A 209 -13.75 2.71 14.04
C LYS A 209 -14.01 2.43 12.56
N ALA A 210 -13.04 1.77 11.91
CA ALA A 210 -13.14 1.48 10.49
C ALA A 210 -14.31 0.52 10.19
N ARG A 211 -14.91 0.71 9.03
CA ARG A 211 -15.93 -0.19 8.47
C ARG A 211 -15.25 -1.20 7.54
N THR A 212 -15.74 -2.43 7.53
CA THR A 212 -15.21 -3.47 6.65
C THR A 212 -16.01 -3.52 5.35
N ALA A 213 -15.31 -3.53 4.22
CA ALA A 213 -15.90 -3.79 2.91
C ALA A 213 -16.49 -5.20 2.86
N ALA A 214 -17.74 -5.31 2.39
CA ALA A 214 -18.42 -6.58 2.19
C ALA A 214 -18.40 -6.93 0.70
N ARG A 215 -17.28 -7.51 0.23
CA ARG A 215 -17.28 -8.14 -1.09
C ARG A 215 -17.99 -9.48 -0.96
N GLY A 216 -19.09 -9.66 -1.68
CA GLY A 216 -19.73 -10.97 -1.81
C GLY A 216 -18.69 -12.02 -2.23
N ALA A 217 -18.90 -13.27 -1.83
CA ALA A 217 -18.08 -14.38 -2.30
C ALA A 217 -18.26 -14.53 -3.82
N GLY A 218 -17.36 -13.94 -4.61
CA GLY A 218 -17.39 -13.99 -6.07
C GLY A 218 -17.90 -12.71 -6.72
N SER A 219 -16.96 -11.86 -7.14
CA SER A 219 -17.11 -10.87 -8.21
C SER A 219 -15.81 -10.85 -8.98
#